data_AF-A0A8T5QQH5-F1
#
_entry.id   AF-A0A8T5QQH5-F1
#
_cell.length_a   1.000
_cell.length_b   1.000
_cell.length_c   1.000
_cell.angle_alpha   90.00
_cell.angle_beta   90.00
_cell.angle_gamma   90.00
#
_symmetry.space_group_name_H-M   'P 1'
#
loop_
_entity.id
_entity.type
_entity.pdbx_description
1 polymer ?
#
loop_
_entity_poly.entity_id
_entity_poly.type
_entity_poly.pdbx_seq_one_letter_code
_entity_poly.pdbx_strand_id
1 'polypeptide(L)'
;MDINNFLEKEDSVSIISSPNYQSIPFQDENFHNIQNVDGELTFIDGGNTEIFSSLNFNLSFIRIAACTYENNKLKEMKKEEHLILITTKVIDNVLYYKPSLFNSEFQLIKELDKINAKDPSISNGVIYGEISKVVDITRRLLEIEFSNKLNSQNIVLDGNLKSDNELIKQALKNKNIYAISKTNRLFTNTGDALTVYLNKKSNKDKWFYHPLIIPNGDEPNIIIAKLHEASKYIFKIEFNHEYNPEIINILSKNSVDPVFLGYPYGLVMVDKLARVTNNEKEYFKIKYLSKLKNQEELTQYLNTINAHEILDNIL
;
A
#
# COMPACT_ATOMS: atom_id res chain seq x y z
N MET A 1 -18.84 10.13 32.66
CA MET A 1 -17.42 9.82 32.38
C MET A 1 -16.84 11.09 31.79
N ASP A 2 -15.92 11.75 32.49
CA ASP A 2 -15.38 13.05 32.08
C ASP A 2 -14.34 12.85 30.97
N ILE A 3 -14.52 13.51 29.83
CA ILE A 3 -13.61 13.44 28.67
C ILE A 3 -12.22 13.96 29.06
N ASN A 4 -12.12 14.84 30.05
CA ASN A 4 -10.85 15.42 30.48
C ASN A 4 -9.90 14.42 31.13
N ASN A 5 -10.43 13.37 31.79
CA ASN A 5 -9.61 12.31 32.40
C ASN A 5 -8.94 11.37 31.35
N PHE A 6 -9.21 11.56 30.06
CA PHE A 6 -8.59 10.77 29.00
C PHE A 6 -7.21 11.32 28.57
N LEU A 7 -6.88 12.56 28.93
CA LEU A 7 -5.79 13.33 28.30
C LEU A 7 -4.44 13.29 29.03
N GLU A 8 -4.40 12.81 30.27
CA GLU A 8 -3.18 12.72 31.08
C GLU A 8 -2.90 11.27 31.44
N LYS A 9 -2.06 10.62 30.61
CA LYS A 9 -1.56 9.27 30.85
C LYS A 9 -0.04 9.25 30.65
N GLU A 10 0.67 8.58 31.56
CA GLU A 10 2.11 8.38 31.40
C GLU A 10 2.38 7.23 30.44
N ASP A 11 2.62 7.59 29.18
CA ASP A 11 3.03 6.64 28.14
C ASP A 11 4.54 6.42 28.13
N SER A 12 4.93 5.16 28.00
CA SER A 12 6.33 4.72 28.06
C SER A 12 6.80 4.00 26.80
N VAL A 13 5.91 3.32 26.06
CA VAL A 13 6.24 2.56 24.83
C VAL A 13 5.11 2.61 23.81
N SER A 14 5.42 2.30 22.55
CA SER A 14 4.41 1.99 21.53
C SER A 14 3.81 0.59 21.73
N ILE A 15 2.57 0.37 21.29
CA ILE A 15 1.97 -0.95 21.08
C ILE A 15 1.88 -1.21 19.58
N ILE A 16 2.44 -2.34 19.14
CA ILE A 16 2.30 -2.86 17.79
C ILE A 16 1.76 -4.29 17.86
N SER A 17 0.78 -4.62 17.02
CA SER A 17 0.03 -5.88 17.08
C SER A 17 0.79 -7.12 16.60
N SER A 18 2.06 -7.00 16.18
CA SER A 18 2.85 -8.17 15.72
C SER A 18 3.80 -8.64 16.81
N PRO A 19 3.88 -9.96 17.06
CA PRO A 19 4.83 -10.54 18.00
C PRO A 19 6.28 -10.39 17.54
N ASN A 20 6.50 -10.05 16.28
CA ASN A 20 7.83 -9.86 15.70
C ASN A 20 8.36 -8.42 15.91
N TYR A 21 7.69 -7.61 16.71
CA TYR A 21 8.19 -6.29 17.09
C TYR A 21 8.46 -6.21 18.58
N GLN A 22 9.67 -5.78 18.92
CA GLN A 22 10.01 -5.38 20.28
C GLN A 22 9.91 -3.86 20.40
N SER A 23 9.11 -3.40 21.36
CA SER A 23 8.93 -1.97 21.60
C SER A 23 10.09 -1.39 22.41
N ILE A 24 10.49 -0.17 22.08
CA ILE A 24 11.56 0.57 22.76
C ILE A 24 10.92 1.65 23.65
N PRO A 25 11.41 1.86 24.88
CA PRO A 25 11.00 2.99 25.71
C PRO A 25 11.15 4.33 24.98
N PHE A 26 10.20 5.25 25.18
CA PHE A 26 10.30 6.57 24.57
C PHE A 26 11.44 7.39 25.15
N GLN A 27 12.37 7.81 24.30
CA GLN A 27 13.56 8.58 24.68
C GLN A 27 13.62 9.89 23.87
N ASP A 28 14.06 10.96 24.50
CA ASP A 28 14.13 12.28 23.84
C ASP A 28 15.21 12.32 22.75
N GLU A 29 16.27 11.52 22.89
CA GLU A 29 17.35 11.41 21.91
C GLU A 29 16.88 10.80 20.57
N ASN A 30 15.74 10.10 20.56
CA ASN A 30 15.18 9.52 19.34
C ASN A 30 14.43 10.54 18.48
N PHE A 31 14.25 11.79 18.96
CA PHE A 31 13.71 12.88 18.15
C PHE A 31 14.80 13.60 17.36
N HIS A 32 14.78 13.42 16.05
CA HIS A 32 15.73 14.03 15.13
C HIS A 32 15.11 15.22 14.39
N ASN A 33 15.94 16.22 14.10
CA ASN A 33 15.54 17.35 13.26
C ASN A 33 15.53 16.94 11.79
N ILE A 34 14.57 17.49 11.04
CA ILE A 34 14.54 17.36 9.58
C ILE A 34 15.16 18.59 8.94
N GLN A 35 16.12 18.38 8.06
CA GLN A 35 16.74 19.40 7.23
C GLN A 35 16.21 19.29 5.80
N ASN A 36 16.18 20.40 5.06
CA ASN A 36 15.84 20.33 3.64
C ASN A 36 17.12 19.98 2.87
N VAL A 37 17.14 18.79 2.27
CA VAL A 37 18.27 18.27 1.49
C VAL A 37 17.83 18.07 0.05
N ASP A 38 18.76 18.34 -0.86
CA ASP A 38 18.62 18.09 -2.29
C ASP A 38 18.78 16.60 -2.59
N GLY A 39 18.03 16.09 -3.54
CA GLY A 39 18.07 14.68 -3.88
C GLY A 39 16.96 14.24 -4.81
N GLU A 40 17.04 12.97 -5.18
CA GLU A 40 16.08 12.31 -6.06
C GLU A 40 15.21 11.34 -5.26
N LEU A 41 13.90 11.36 -5.53
CA LEU A 41 12.92 10.40 -5.03
C LEU A 41 12.09 9.86 -6.18
N THR A 42 11.87 8.56 -6.20
CA THR A 42 10.91 7.93 -7.11
C THR A 42 9.76 7.37 -6.31
N PHE A 43 8.58 7.88 -6.59
CA PHE A 43 7.34 7.46 -5.97
C PHE A 43 6.63 6.44 -6.84
N ILE A 44 5.99 5.44 -6.24
CA ILE A 44 5.23 4.41 -6.96
C ILE A 44 3.91 4.17 -6.23
N ASP A 45 2.84 4.05 -6.99
CA ASP A 45 1.54 3.59 -6.51
C ASP A 45 0.83 2.77 -7.59
N GLY A 46 -0.12 1.96 -7.16
CA GLY A 46 -0.94 1.12 -8.02
C GLY A 46 -2.41 1.34 -7.75
N GLY A 47 -3.19 1.41 -8.82
CA GLY A 47 -4.65 1.38 -8.80
C GLY A 47 -5.16 0.17 -9.55
N ASN A 48 -6.28 -0.38 -9.10
CA ASN A 48 -6.99 -1.43 -9.81
C ASN A 48 -8.49 -1.18 -9.83
N THR A 49 -9.14 -1.71 -10.86
CA THR A 49 -10.60 -1.83 -10.91
C THR A 49 -10.97 -3.24 -11.31
N GLU A 50 -11.95 -3.78 -10.61
CA GLU A 50 -12.62 -5.00 -11.03
C GLU A 50 -13.51 -4.69 -12.24
N ILE A 51 -13.46 -5.56 -13.26
CA ILE A 51 -14.28 -5.47 -14.46
C ILE A 51 -15.38 -6.52 -14.42
N PHE A 52 -15.00 -7.76 -14.11
CA PHE A 52 -15.91 -8.89 -13.91
C PHE A 52 -15.46 -9.71 -12.70
N SER A 53 -16.42 -10.16 -11.90
CA SER A 53 -16.18 -11.02 -10.75
C SER A 53 -17.20 -12.15 -10.71
N SER A 54 -16.72 -13.31 -10.30
CA SER A 54 -17.49 -14.53 -10.04
C SER A 54 -16.79 -15.28 -8.92
N LEU A 55 -17.45 -16.29 -8.34
CA LEU A 55 -16.86 -17.15 -7.32
C LEU A 55 -15.58 -17.85 -7.79
N ASN A 56 -15.48 -18.15 -9.09
CA ASN A 56 -14.39 -18.94 -9.67
C ASN A 56 -13.40 -18.14 -10.55
N PHE A 57 -13.68 -16.87 -10.82
CA PHE A 57 -12.75 -16.00 -11.55
C PHE A 57 -12.92 -14.52 -11.22
N ASN A 58 -11.87 -13.76 -11.46
CA ASN A 58 -11.87 -12.30 -11.39
C ASN A 58 -11.08 -11.74 -12.57
N LEU A 59 -11.70 -10.86 -13.36
CA LEU A 59 -11.00 -10.05 -14.34
C LEU A 59 -10.90 -8.62 -13.82
N SER A 60 -9.68 -8.18 -13.58
CA SER A 60 -9.37 -6.83 -13.12
C SER A 60 -8.39 -6.14 -14.06
N PHE A 61 -8.47 -4.81 -14.10
CA PHE A 61 -7.47 -3.96 -14.73
C PHE A 61 -6.63 -3.30 -13.65
N ILE A 62 -5.30 -3.34 -13.83
CA ILE A 62 -4.32 -2.73 -12.93
C ILE A 62 -3.51 -1.69 -13.69
N ARG A 63 -3.30 -0.54 -13.06
CA ARG A 63 -2.38 0.50 -13.51
C ARG A 63 -1.38 0.79 -12.40
N ILE A 64 -0.10 0.65 -12.71
CA ILE A 64 1.00 1.07 -11.84
C ILE A 64 1.59 2.35 -12.42
N ALA A 65 1.82 3.34 -11.57
CA ALA A 65 2.44 4.60 -11.97
C ALA A 65 3.68 4.87 -11.12
N ALA A 66 4.67 5.52 -11.73
CA ALA A 66 5.82 6.07 -11.03
C ALA A 66 6.10 7.49 -11.48
N CYS A 67 6.56 8.32 -10.56
CA CYS A 67 7.12 9.63 -10.87
C CYS A 67 8.42 9.86 -10.11
N THR A 68 9.43 10.37 -10.81
CA THR A 68 10.72 10.71 -10.24
C THR A 68 10.83 12.22 -10.11
N TYR A 69 11.15 12.69 -8.91
CA TYR A 69 11.42 14.08 -8.62
C TYR A 69 12.89 14.24 -8.23
N GLU A 70 13.55 15.24 -8.80
CA GLU A 70 14.88 15.67 -8.41
C GLU A 70 14.79 17.11 -7.93
N ASN A 71 15.18 17.37 -6.68
CA ASN A 71 15.14 18.70 -6.07
C ASN A 71 13.74 19.34 -6.14
N ASN A 72 12.70 18.53 -5.94
CA ASN A 72 11.29 18.90 -6.03
C ASN A 72 10.81 19.31 -7.44
N LYS A 73 11.57 18.97 -8.50
CA LYS A 73 11.15 19.12 -9.90
C LYS A 73 10.89 17.75 -10.51
N LEU A 74 9.78 17.62 -11.23
CA LEU A 74 9.44 16.39 -11.93
C LEU A 74 10.46 16.13 -13.04
N LYS A 75 11.10 14.96 -13.00
CA LYS A 75 12.11 14.52 -13.96
C LYS A 75 11.55 13.49 -14.93
N GLU A 76 10.80 12.51 -14.43
CA GLU A 76 10.27 11.42 -15.23
C GLU A 76 8.91 10.95 -14.71
N MET A 77 8.06 10.46 -15.61
CA MET A 77 6.84 9.72 -15.26
C MET A 77 6.78 8.45 -16.11
N LYS A 78 6.42 7.33 -15.48
CA LYS A 78 6.18 6.05 -16.16
C LYS A 78 4.86 5.46 -15.70
N LYS A 79 4.26 4.65 -16.57
CA LYS A 79 3.08 3.85 -16.23
C LYS A 79 3.13 2.49 -16.92
N GLU A 80 2.61 1.48 -16.23
CA GLU A 80 2.36 0.14 -16.77
C GLU A 80 0.91 -0.25 -16.52
N GLU A 81 0.28 -0.85 -17.52
CA GLU A 81 -1.14 -1.24 -17.48
C GLU A 81 -1.27 -2.72 -17.82
N HIS A 82 -2.00 -3.45 -17.00
CA HIS A 82 -2.16 -4.89 -17.11
C HIS A 82 -3.61 -5.30 -16.93
N LEU A 83 -4.02 -6.33 -17.68
CA LEU A 83 -5.19 -7.12 -17.33
C LEU A 83 -4.77 -8.31 -16.50
N ILE A 84 -5.57 -8.62 -15.50
CA ILE A 84 -5.32 -9.74 -14.61
C ILE A 84 -6.56 -10.60 -14.59
N LEU A 85 -6.39 -11.84 -15.03
CA LEU A 85 -7.39 -12.88 -14.85
C LEU A 85 -6.93 -13.80 -13.71
N ILE A 86 -7.71 -13.84 -12.65
CA ILE A 86 -7.53 -14.80 -11.57
C ILE A 86 -8.55 -15.90 -11.78
N THR A 87 -8.11 -17.15 -11.75
CA THR A 87 -9.02 -18.31 -11.85
C THR A 87 -8.79 -19.25 -10.68
N THR A 88 -9.84 -19.99 -10.29
CA THR A 88 -9.70 -21.07 -9.31
C THR A 88 -9.09 -22.31 -9.93
N LYS A 89 -8.17 -22.97 -9.22
CA LYS A 89 -7.64 -24.30 -9.54
C LYS A 89 -7.73 -25.19 -8.30
N VAL A 90 -8.23 -26.41 -8.46
CA VAL A 90 -8.24 -27.42 -7.39
C VAL A 90 -7.08 -28.39 -7.63
N ILE A 91 -6.20 -28.55 -6.64
CA ILE A 91 -5.05 -29.46 -6.68
C ILE A 91 -5.07 -30.22 -5.36
N ASP A 92 -5.13 -31.55 -5.40
CA ASP A 92 -5.18 -32.42 -4.21
C ASP A 92 -6.27 -32.00 -3.19
N ASN A 93 -7.47 -31.68 -3.68
CA ASN A 93 -8.61 -31.16 -2.91
C ASN A 93 -8.37 -29.81 -2.19
N VAL A 94 -7.30 -29.09 -2.56
CA VAL A 94 -7.03 -27.74 -2.08
C VAL A 94 -7.35 -26.74 -3.18
N LEU A 95 -8.15 -25.73 -2.82
CA LEU A 95 -8.52 -24.62 -3.71
C LEU A 95 -7.40 -23.57 -3.74
N TYR A 96 -6.97 -23.20 -4.94
CA TYR A 96 -5.98 -22.16 -5.19
C TYR A 96 -6.55 -21.10 -6.13
N TYR A 97 -6.08 -19.88 -5.99
CA TYR A 97 -6.24 -18.80 -6.96
C TYR A 97 -4.98 -18.68 -7.82
N LYS A 98 -5.14 -18.68 -9.14
CA LYS A 98 -4.05 -18.59 -10.11
C LYS A 98 -4.18 -17.28 -10.90
N PRO A 99 -3.34 -16.27 -10.63
CA PRO A 99 -3.32 -15.04 -11.40
C PRO A 99 -2.53 -15.20 -12.70
N SER A 100 -3.07 -14.66 -13.79
CA SER A 100 -2.43 -14.58 -15.10
C SER A 100 -2.49 -13.14 -15.60
N LEU A 101 -1.34 -12.61 -16.02
CA LEU A 101 -1.20 -11.24 -16.51
C LEU A 101 -1.24 -11.18 -18.02
N PHE A 102 -1.98 -10.22 -18.54
CA PHE A 102 -2.12 -9.95 -19.97
C PHE A 102 -1.84 -8.49 -20.28
N ASN A 103 -1.41 -8.22 -21.51
CA ASN A 103 -1.34 -6.87 -22.03
C ASN A 103 -2.73 -6.39 -22.49
N SER A 104 -2.81 -5.15 -22.97
CA SER A 104 -4.06 -4.54 -23.48
C SER A 104 -4.64 -5.23 -24.73
N GLU A 105 -3.85 -6.09 -25.39
CA GLU A 105 -4.22 -6.91 -26.54
C GLU A 105 -4.61 -8.35 -26.16
N PHE A 106 -4.67 -8.68 -24.86
CA PHE A 106 -4.97 -10.02 -24.32
C PHE A 106 -3.91 -11.07 -24.61
N GLN A 107 -2.68 -10.66 -24.89
CA GLN A 107 -1.57 -11.59 -24.95
C GLN A 107 -1.08 -11.85 -23.53
N LEU A 108 -0.93 -13.13 -23.19
CA LEU A 108 -0.39 -13.55 -21.91
C LEU A 108 1.05 -13.04 -21.78
N ILE A 109 1.31 -12.23 -20.76
CA ILE A 109 2.64 -11.75 -20.41
C ILE A 109 3.33 -12.77 -19.53
N LYS A 110 2.66 -13.18 -18.44
CA LYS A 110 3.17 -14.17 -17.49
C LYS A 110 2.05 -14.76 -16.64
N GLU A 111 2.28 -15.96 -16.13
CA GLU A 111 1.52 -16.48 -15.02
C GLU A 111 2.24 -16.21 -13.71
N LEU A 112 1.50 -15.90 -12.64
CA LEU A 112 2.05 -15.73 -11.30
C LEU A 112 1.86 -16.98 -10.45
N ASP A 113 2.55 -17.03 -9.32
CA ASP A 113 2.39 -18.12 -8.36
C ASP A 113 0.96 -18.23 -7.84
N LYS A 114 0.54 -19.47 -7.62
CA LYS A 114 -0.80 -19.76 -7.09
C LYS A 114 -0.85 -19.40 -5.60
N ILE A 115 -1.96 -18.81 -5.17
CA ILE A 115 -2.22 -18.48 -3.76
C ILE A 115 -3.25 -19.46 -3.21
N ASN A 116 -2.98 -20.06 -2.05
CA ASN A 116 -3.94 -20.94 -1.39
C ASN A 116 -5.17 -20.13 -0.99
N ALA A 117 -6.38 -20.60 -1.30
CA ALA A 117 -7.61 -19.89 -0.92
C ALA A 117 -7.81 -19.79 0.60
N LYS A 118 -7.10 -20.60 1.41
CA LYS A 118 -7.05 -20.49 2.89
C LYS A 118 -5.79 -19.80 3.40
N ASP A 119 -5.04 -19.12 2.55
CA ASP A 119 -3.88 -18.33 2.98
C ASP A 119 -4.33 -17.25 3.98
N PRO A 120 -3.68 -17.11 5.16
CA PRO A 120 -4.08 -16.13 6.18
C PRO A 120 -4.06 -14.67 5.69
N SER A 121 -3.28 -14.36 4.65
CA SER A 121 -3.24 -13.01 4.06
C SER A 121 -4.51 -12.63 3.31
N ILE A 122 -5.35 -13.60 2.95
CA ILE A 122 -6.63 -13.37 2.25
C ILE A 122 -7.85 -13.93 2.99
N SER A 123 -7.64 -14.86 3.92
CA SER A 123 -8.72 -15.57 4.63
C SER A 123 -8.73 -15.26 6.13
N ASN A 124 -9.92 -15.28 6.73
CA ASN A 124 -10.09 -15.13 8.18
C ASN A 124 -10.14 -16.52 8.88
N GLY A 125 -9.38 -17.50 8.38
CA GLY A 125 -9.22 -18.83 8.98
C GLY A 125 -10.37 -19.82 8.79
N VAL A 126 -11.63 -19.36 8.72
CA VAL A 126 -12.82 -20.23 8.63
C VAL A 126 -13.36 -20.35 7.21
N ILE A 127 -13.24 -19.29 6.42
CA ILE A 127 -13.84 -19.16 5.08
C ILE A 127 -12.71 -19.00 4.06
N TYR A 128 -12.92 -19.46 2.82
CA TYR A 128 -12.02 -19.14 1.72
C TYR A 128 -11.86 -17.62 1.57
N GLY A 129 -10.64 -17.17 1.36
CA GLY A 129 -10.34 -15.76 1.11
C GLY A 129 -10.97 -15.30 -0.18
N GLU A 130 -11.34 -14.03 -0.23
CA GLU A 130 -11.96 -13.42 -1.40
C GLU A 130 -10.96 -13.29 -2.55
N ILE A 131 -11.42 -13.57 -3.77
CA ILE A 131 -10.59 -13.46 -4.98
C ILE A 131 -10.11 -12.01 -5.22
N SER A 132 -10.88 -11.02 -4.78
CA SER A 132 -10.54 -9.59 -4.82
C SER A 132 -9.24 -9.28 -4.06
N LYS A 133 -9.01 -9.91 -2.90
CA LYS A 133 -7.76 -9.72 -2.14
C LYS A 133 -6.53 -10.27 -2.87
N VAL A 134 -6.71 -11.26 -3.75
CA VAL A 134 -5.63 -11.75 -4.62
C VAL A 134 -5.28 -10.71 -5.68
N VAL A 135 -6.24 -9.88 -6.14
CA VAL A 135 -5.96 -8.72 -6.99
C VAL A 135 -5.06 -7.73 -6.26
N ASP A 136 -5.35 -7.42 -4.99
CA ASP A 136 -4.53 -6.51 -4.18
C ASP A 136 -3.11 -7.03 -3.95
N ILE A 137 -2.96 -8.31 -3.64
CA ILE A 137 -1.63 -8.95 -3.53
C ILE A 137 -0.89 -8.84 -4.86
N THR A 138 -1.58 -9.14 -5.96
CA THR A 138 -0.98 -9.08 -7.29
C THR A 138 -0.56 -7.65 -7.65
N ARG A 139 -1.40 -6.66 -7.36
CA ARG A 139 -1.08 -5.24 -7.54
C ARG A 139 0.19 -4.87 -6.80
N ARG A 140 0.28 -5.22 -5.52
CA ARG A 140 1.44 -4.92 -4.68
C ARG A 140 2.71 -5.58 -5.18
N LEU A 141 2.63 -6.83 -5.65
CA LEU A 141 3.75 -7.51 -6.30
C LEU A 141 4.21 -6.74 -7.55
N LEU A 142 3.28 -6.24 -8.36
CA LEU A 142 3.61 -5.46 -9.56
C LEU A 142 4.20 -4.10 -9.24
N GLU A 143 3.77 -3.40 -8.19
CA GLU A 143 4.43 -2.17 -7.72
C GLU A 143 5.90 -2.43 -7.36
N ILE A 144 6.14 -3.51 -6.61
CA ILE A 144 7.49 -3.91 -6.19
C ILE A 144 8.31 -4.35 -7.40
N GLU A 145 7.77 -5.12 -8.33
CA GLU A 145 8.47 -5.49 -9.57
C GLU A 145 8.75 -4.29 -10.46
N PHE A 146 7.81 -3.35 -10.56
CA PHE A 146 7.97 -2.13 -11.35
C PHE A 146 9.12 -1.29 -10.82
N SER A 147 9.30 -1.26 -9.49
CA SER A 147 10.45 -0.63 -8.83
C SER A 147 11.80 -1.11 -9.37
N ASN A 148 11.92 -2.38 -9.80
CA ASN A 148 13.17 -2.93 -10.35
C ASN A 148 13.51 -2.40 -11.74
N LYS A 149 12.51 -1.89 -12.46
CA LYS A 149 12.66 -1.35 -13.82
C LYS A 149 13.04 0.14 -13.79
N LEU A 150 13.10 0.74 -12.61
CA LEU A 150 13.38 2.16 -12.42
C LEU A 150 14.84 2.34 -12.03
N ASN A 151 15.51 3.31 -12.67
CA ASN A 151 16.88 3.69 -12.35
C ASN A 151 16.89 4.69 -11.18
N SER A 152 16.42 4.26 -10.00
CA SER A 152 16.32 5.11 -8.81
C SER A 152 16.77 4.36 -7.57
N GLN A 153 17.58 5.02 -6.74
CA GLN A 153 18.04 4.45 -5.47
C GLN A 153 17.06 4.68 -4.32
N ASN A 154 16.30 5.78 -4.36
CA ASN A 154 15.35 6.14 -3.31
C ASN A 154 13.93 5.90 -3.81
N ILE A 155 13.38 4.72 -3.52
CA ILE A 155 12.04 4.33 -3.92
C ILE A 155 11.08 4.46 -2.74
N VAL A 156 9.94 5.12 -2.98
CA VAL A 156 8.90 5.37 -1.98
C VAL A 156 7.55 4.86 -2.52
N LEU A 157 6.97 3.87 -1.85
CA LEU A 157 5.65 3.33 -2.15
C LEU A 157 4.57 4.07 -1.35
N ASP A 158 3.35 4.19 -1.90
CA ASP A 158 2.18 4.48 -1.06
C ASP A 158 1.82 3.25 -0.22
N GLY A 159 1.37 3.48 1.02
CA GLY A 159 0.92 2.44 1.94
C GLY A 159 2.01 1.87 2.87
N ASN A 160 2.02 0.55 3.06
CA ASN A 160 2.83 -0.16 4.05
C ASN A 160 3.72 -1.23 3.39
N LEU A 161 4.91 -1.48 3.92
CA LEU A 161 5.75 -2.61 3.55
C LEU A 161 5.34 -3.89 4.28
N LYS A 162 4.81 -3.78 5.50
CA LYS A 162 4.38 -4.94 6.26
C LYS A 162 3.31 -5.73 5.49
N SER A 163 3.53 -7.04 5.36
CA SER A 163 2.63 -7.96 4.68
C SER A 163 2.73 -9.34 5.33
N ASP A 164 1.59 -10.00 5.53
CA ASP A 164 1.55 -11.40 5.98
C ASP A 164 1.71 -12.38 4.80
N ASN A 165 1.60 -11.90 3.56
CA ASN A 165 1.76 -12.72 2.37
C ASN A 165 3.24 -12.97 2.04
N GLU A 166 3.63 -14.23 1.93
CA GLU A 166 5.03 -14.65 1.68
C GLU A 166 5.57 -14.20 0.31
N LEU A 167 4.75 -14.11 -0.73
CA LEU A 167 5.21 -13.64 -2.05
C LEU A 167 5.66 -12.17 -1.96
N ILE A 168 4.91 -11.34 -1.23
CA ILE A 168 5.27 -9.93 -1.02
C ILE A 168 6.55 -9.82 -0.18
N LYS A 169 6.66 -10.60 0.91
CA LYS A 169 7.88 -10.63 1.74
C LYS A 169 9.11 -11.00 0.91
N GLN A 170 9.00 -12.04 0.08
CA GLN A 170 10.07 -12.46 -0.82
C GLN A 170 10.44 -11.37 -1.83
N ALA A 171 9.45 -10.69 -2.41
CA ALA A 171 9.68 -9.59 -3.35
C ALA A 171 10.40 -8.39 -2.70
N LEU A 172 10.26 -8.20 -1.39
CA LEU A 172 10.91 -7.14 -0.62
C LEU A 172 12.30 -7.51 -0.07
N LYS A 173 12.66 -8.80 -0.02
CA LYS A 173 13.78 -9.32 0.78
C LYS A 173 15.16 -8.71 0.51
N ASN A 174 15.39 -8.06 -0.63
CA ASN A 174 16.70 -7.48 -1.01
C ASN A 174 16.61 -6.08 -1.64
N LYS A 175 15.62 -5.28 -1.27
CA LYS A 175 15.39 -3.96 -1.89
C LYS A 175 15.28 -2.88 -0.86
N ASN A 176 16.08 -1.82 -0.95
CA ASN A 176 15.89 -0.66 -0.10
C ASN A 176 14.67 0.15 -0.57
N ILE A 177 13.51 -0.12 0.04
CA ILE A 177 12.24 0.54 -0.30
C ILE A 177 11.72 1.20 0.96
N TYR A 178 11.16 2.39 0.78
CA TYR A 178 10.41 3.10 1.80
C TYR A 178 8.92 3.03 1.46
N ALA A 179 8.05 3.00 2.45
CA ALA A 179 6.62 3.20 2.23
C ALA A 179 6.07 4.23 3.22
N ILE A 180 5.13 5.05 2.76
CA ILE A 180 4.52 6.09 3.58
C ILE A 180 3.03 5.86 3.65
N SER A 181 2.51 5.75 4.87
CA SER A 181 1.09 5.58 5.11
C SER A 181 0.43 6.88 5.54
N LYS A 182 -0.61 7.29 4.79
CA LYS A 182 -1.50 8.43 5.09
C LYS A 182 -2.18 8.28 6.46
N THR A 183 -2.48 7.04 6.85
CA THR A 183 -3.15 6.68 8.11
C THR A 183 -2.41 5.56 8.81
N ASN A 184 -2.32 5.61 10.15
CA ASN A 184 -1.80 4.51 10.94
C ASN A 184 -2.64 4.30 12.20
N ARG A 185 -2.66 3.06 12.70
CA ARG A 185 -3.34 2.66 13.94
C ARG A 185 -2.30 2.19 14.95
N LEU A 186 -1.34 3.06 15.24
CA LEU A 186 -0.34 2.82 16.26
C LEU A 186 -0.77 3.50 17.56
N PHE A 187 -0.68 2.75 18.64
CA PHE A 187 -1.08 3.22 19.97
C PHE A 187 0.12 3.25 20.90
N THR A 188 -0.02 3.98 22.00
CA THR A 188 0.88 3.87 23.15
C THR A 188 0.42 2.75 24.09
N ASN A 189 1.22 2.44 25.12
CA ASN A 189 0.87 1.43 26.13
C ASN A 189 -0.38 1.77 26.96
N THR A 190 -0.83 3.03 26.94
CA THR A 190 -2.07 3.44 27.62
C THR A 190 -3.26 3.64 26.67
N GLY A 191 -3.07 3.31 25.39
CA GLY A 191 -4.10 3.36 24.35
C GLY A 191 -4.30 4.73 23.70
N ASP A 192 -3.41 5.71 23.93
CA ASP A 192 -3.42 6.97 23.19
C ASP A 192 -2.89 6.77 21.75
N ALA A 193 -3.24 7.67 20.84
CA ALA A 193 -2.71 7.66 19.49
C ALA A 193 -1.21 8.03 19.51
N LEU A 194 -0.35 7.14 19.01
CA LEU A 194 1.11 7.32 19.06
C LEU A 194 1.56 8.64 18.44
N THR A 195 0.98 9.02 17.30
CA THR A 195 1.31 10.27 16.61
C THR A 195 0.96 11.50 17.44
N VAL A 196 -0.14 11.46 18.19
CA VAL A 196 -0.57 12.55 19.09
C VAL A 196 0.40 12.68 20.26
N TYR A 197 0.73 11.56 20.91
CA TYR A 197 1.68 11.52 22.01
C TYR A 197 3.06 12.07 21.60
N LEU A 198 3.64 11.55 20.52
CA LEU A 198 4.97 11.98 20.07
C LEU A 198 4.99 13.47 19.66
N ASN A 199 3.90 13.98 19.07
CA ASN A 199 3.82 15.38 18.72
C ASN A 199 3.78 16.32 19.93
N LYS A 200 3.09 15.91 21.01
CA LYS A 200 3.07 16.68 22.27
C LYS A 200 4.44 16.70 22.95
N LYS A 201 5.19 15.60 22.85
CA LYS A 201 6.51 15.44 23.45
C LYS A 201 7.62 16.16 22.67
N SER A 202 7.46 16.27 21.35
CA SER A 202 8.43 16.97 20.50
C SER A 202 8.47 18.46 20.78
N ASN A 203 9.69 19.01 20.90
CA ASN A 203 9.96 20.45 20.94
C ASN A 203 10.36 21.02 19.57
N LYS A 204 10.12 20.28 18.49
CA LYS A 204 10.58 20.59 17.12
C LYS A 204 9.40 20.81 16.19
N ASP A 205 9.55 21.74 15.24
CA ASP A 205 8.51 22.01 14.24
C ASP A 205 8.39 20.90 13.19
N LYS A 206 9.55 20.42 12.70
CA LYS A 206 9.71 19.27 11.79
C LYS A 206 10.65 18.26 12.40
N TRP A 207 10.21 17.02 12.50
CA TRP A 207 10.94 15.98 13.21
C TRP A 207 10.61 14.59 12.68
N PHE A 208 11.51 13.65 12.96
CA PHE A 208 11.19 12.24 12.89
C PHE A 208 11.66 11.53 14.15
N TYR A 209 10.96 10.47 14.52
CA TYR A 209 11.23 9.64 15.67
C TYR A 209 11.76 8.28 15.20
N HIS A 210 13.01 8.00 15.52
CA HIS A 210 13.69 6.73 15.20
C HIS A 210 14.85 6.49 16.17
N PRO A 211 15.04 5.25 16.67
CA PRO A 211 14.20 4.08 16.47
C PRO A 211 12.91 4.11 17.31
N LEU A 212 11.81 3.59 16.74
CA LEU A 212 10.55 3.38 17.47
C LEU A 212 10.48 1.98 18.10
N ILE A 213 10.96 1.00 17.36
CA ILE A 213 10.81 -0.43 17.61
C ILE A 213 12.00 -1.18 17.01
N ILE A 214 12.24 -2.39 17.48
CA ILE A 214 13.20 -3.34 16.91
C ILE A 214 12.40 -4.42 16.17
N PRO A 215 12.48 -4.49 14.82
CA PRO A 215 11.90 -5.59 14.07
C PRO A 215 12.69 -6.89 14.28
N ASN A 216 11.97 -8.01 14.31
CA ASN A 216 12.52 -9.35 14.23
C ASN A 216 12.16 -9.97 12.88
N GLY A 217 13.10 -10.71 12.27
CA GLY A 217 12.89 -11.37 10.98
C GLY A 217 12.79 -10.36 9.82
N ASP A 218 11.82 -10.58 8.93
CA ASP A 218 11.62 -9.78 7.71
C ASP A 218 10.63 -8.60 7.90
N GLU A 219 10.30 -8.24 9.16
CA GLU A 219 9.41 -7.10 9.44
C GLU A 219 10.10 -5.75 9.15
N PRO A 220 9.41 -4.76 8.59
CA PRO A 220 10.02 -3.46 8.32
C PRO A 220 10.25 -2.67 9.61
N ASN A 221 11.32 -1.88 9.61
CA ASN A 221 11.53 -0.80 10.57
C ASN A 221 10.46 0.27 10.41
N ILE A 222 10.19 1.01 11.49
CA ILE A 222 9.18 2.07 11.51
C ILE A 222 9.80 3.40 11.99
N ILE A 223 9.46 4.47 11.28
CA ILE A 223 9.74 5.86 11.62
C ILE A 223 8.40 6.60 11.71
N ILE A 224 8.27 7.49 12.69
CA ILE A 224 7.16 8.45 12.76
C ILE A 224 7.70 9.83 12.40
N ALA A 225 7.13 10.50 11.40
CA ALA A 225 7.66 11.77 10.91
C ALA A 225 6.59 12.85 10.73
N LYS A 226 6.92 14.06 11.18
CA LYS A 226 6.23 15.30 10.85
C LYS A 226 7.07 16.06 9.82
N LEU A 227 6.72 15.89 8.54
CA LEU A 227 7.52 16.36 7.41
C LEU A 227 7.38 17.86 7.12
N HIS A 228 6.42 18.55 7.74
CA HIS A 228 6.22 19.99 7.56
C HIS A 228 5.75 20.66 8.86
N GLU A 229 6.30 21.85 9.16
CA GLU A 229 6.08 22.60 10.40
C GLU A 229 4.60 22.90 10.67
N ALA A 230 3.92 23.44 9.67
CA ALA A 230 2.50 23.76 9.73
C ALA A 230 1.56 22.58 9.42
N SER A 231 2.08 21.37 9.16
CA SER A 231 1.21 20.22 8.92
C SER A 231 0.59 19.72 10.21
N LYS A 232 -0.70 19.37 10.14
CA LYS A 232 -1.43 18.68 11.21
C LYS A 232 -1.24 17.16 11.16
N TYR A 233 -0.58 16.67 10.12
CA TYR A 233 -0.44 15.25 9.83
C TYR A 233 0.97 14.77 10.17
N ILE A 234 1.02 13.56 10.71
CA ILE A 234 2.24 12.86 11.09
C ILE A 234 2.13 11.47 10.51
N PHE A 235 3.15 11.07 9.77
CA PHE A 235 3.11 9.89 8.92
C PHE A 235 3.93 8.76 9.51
N LYS A 236 3.48 7.54 9.24
CA LYS A 236 4.26 6.33 9.47
C LYS A 236 5.05 6.03 8.20
N ILE A 237 6.35 5.88 8.35
CA ILE A 237 7.27 5.53 7.28
C ILE A 237 7.88 4.17 7.63
N GLU A 238 7.81 3.23 6.69
CA GLU A 238 8.36 1.88 6.84
C GLU A 238 9.55 1.69 5.90
N PHE A 239 10.58 0.95 6.34
CA PHE A 239 11.72 0.57 5.52
C PHE A 239 12.27 -0.81 5.91
N ASN A 240 12.76 -1.58 4.95
CA ASN A 240 13.10 -3.01 5.10
C ASN A 240 14.60 -3.32 5.14
N HIS A 241 15.48 -2.34 4.84
CA HIS A 241 16.94 -2.52 4.86
C HIS A 241 17.61 -1.41 5.68
N GLU A 242 18.78 -0.93 5.24
CA GLU A 242 19.55 0.08 5.95
C GLU A 242 18.81 1.41 6.04
N TYR A 243 18.81 1.95 7.26
CA TYR A 243 18.28 3.27 7.55
C TYR A 243 19.12 4.34 6.83
N ASN A 244 18.51 5.05 5.87
CA ASN A 244 19.10 6.25 5.27
C ASN A 244 18.37 7.51 5.80
N PRO A 245 18.96 8.28 6.73
CA PRO A 245 18.34 9.50 7.25
C PRO A 245 18.08 10.56 6.17
N GLU A 246 18.86 10.58 5.09
CA GLU A 246 18.73 11.59 4.03
C GLU A 246 17.38 11.52 3.33
N ILE A 247 16.77 10.34 3.23
CA ILE A 247 15.50 10.21 2.53
C ILE A 247 14.37 11.00 3.21
N ILE A 248 14.39 11.08 4.56
CA ILE A 248 13.40 11.85 5.33
C ILE A 248 13.56 13.35 5.05
N ASN A 249 14.81 13.80 4.92
CA ASN A 249 15.15 15.18 4.57
C ASN A 249 14.66 15.55 3.16
N ILE A 250 14.87 14.66 2.17
CA ILE A 250 14.39 14.87 0.80
C ILE A 250 12.85 14.81 0.74
N LEU A 251 12.23 13.89 1.49
CA LEU A 251 10.76 13.76 1.60
C LEU A 251 10.11 15.03 2.15
N SER A 252 10.70 15.64 3.18
CA SER A 252 10.24 16.93 3.72
C SER A 252 10.22 18.02 2.66
N LYS A 253 11.25 18.10 1.81
CA LYS A 253 11.28 19.06 0.70
C LYS A 253 10.16 18.82 -0.32
N ASN A 254 9.74 17.57 -0.52
CA ASN A 254 8.62 17.21 -1.38
C ASN A 254 7.25 17.34 -0.71
N SER A 255 7.19 17.75 0.56
CA SER A 255 5.97 17.77 1.39
C SER A 255 5.42 19.19 1.66
N VAL A 256 5.64 20.10 0.72
CA VAL A 256 5.31 21.54 0.83
C VAL A 256 4.06 21.94 0.03
N ASP A 257 3.35 20.98 -0.58
CA ASP A 257 2.15 21.27 -1.37
C ASP A 257 1.01 21.79 -0.48
N PRO A 258 0.43 22.98 -0.75
CA PRO A 258 -0.68 23.51 0.05
C PRO A 258 -1.95 22.65 0.04
N VAL A 259 -2.20 21.86 -1.01
CA VAL A 259 -3.38 20.99 -1.13
C VAL A 259 -3.34 19.86 -0.11
N PHE A 260 -2.15 19.32 0.19
CA PHE A 260 -1.96 18.30 1.22
C PHE A 260 -0.64 18.53 1.98
N LEU A 261 -0.65 19.58 2.81
CA LEU A 261 0.55 20.03 3.51
C LEU A 261 1.15 18.94 4.41
N GLY A 262 2.45 18.70 4.25
CA GLY A 262 3.19 17.66 4.98
C GLY A 262 3.15 16.28 4.35
N TYR A 263 2.34 16.02 3.32
CA TYR A 263 2.38 14.76 2.58
C TYR A 263 3.18 14.93 1.27
N PRO A 264 4.07 13.98 0.90
CA PRO A 264 4.87 14.12 -0.32
C PRO A 264 4.01 14.24 -1.57
N TYR A 265 4.21 15.32 -2.33
CA TYR A 265 3.48 15.59 -3.57
C TYR A 265 3.66 14.48 -4.61
N GLY A 266 4.82 13.84 -4.64
CA GLY A 266 5.07 12.71 -5.53
C GLY A 266 4.09 11.56 -5.29
N LEU A 267 3.72 11.27 -4.03
CA LEU A 267 2.71 10.26 -3.71
C LEU A 267 1.30 10.69 -4.15
N VAL A 268 0.97 11.98 -4.02
CA VAL A 268 -0.30 12.52 -4.55
C VAL A 268 -0.35 12.36 -6.07
N MET A 269 0.77 12.58 -6.75
CA MET A 269 0.87 12.46 -8.20
C MET A 269 0.71 11.01 -8.68
N VAL A 270 1.40 10.04 -8.06
CA VAL A 270 1.23 8.63 -8.45
C VAL A 270 -0.14 8.08 -8.12
N ASP A 271 -0.76 8.47 -7.00
CA ASP A 271 -2.15 8.10 -6.67
C ASP A 271 -3.10 8.56 -7.78
N LYS A 272 -2.94 9.81 -8.23
CA LYS A 272 -3.74 10.36 -9.34
C LYS A 272 -3.49 9.64 -10.67
N LEU A 273 -2.23 9.32 -10.98
CA LEU A 273 -1.86 8.64 -12.23
C LEU A 273 -2.30 7.18 -12.25
N ALA A 274 -2.21 6.48 -11.11
CA ALA A 274 -2.53 5.07 -10.98
C ALA A 274 -4.04 4.82 -10.88
N ARG A 275 -4.81 5.81 -10.44
CA ARG A 275 -6.28 5.72 -10.34
C ARG A 275 -6.92 5.33 -11.67
N VAL A 276 -7.82 4.37 -11.59
CA VAL A 276 -8.68 3.94 -12.71
C VAL A 276 -10.09 4.43 -12.42
N THR A 277 -10.65 5.19 -13.36
CA THR A 277 -11.97 5.82 -13.20
C THR A 277 -13.11 4.85 -13.51
N ASN A 278 -14.31 5.15 -13.01
CA ASN A 278 -15.51 4.39 -13.36
C ASN A 278 -15.81 4.40 -14.88
N ASN A 279 -15.50 5.50 -15.57
CA ASN A 279 -15.66 5.58 -17.02
C ASN A 279 -14.70 4.61 -17.75
N GLU A 280 -13.46 4.48 -17.26
CA GLU A 280 -12.52 3.49 -17.78
C GLU A 280 -12.99 2.05 -17.48
N LYS A 281 -13.49 1.80 -16.26
CA LYS A 281 -14.10 0.51 -15.89
C LYS A 281 -15.22 0.12 -16.87
N GLU A 282 -16.17 1.02 -17.12
CA GLU A 282 -17.28 0.75 -18.04
C GLU A 282 -16.81 0.59 -19.49
N TYR A 283 -15.83 1.38 -19.94
CA TYR A 283 -15.21 1.18 -21.25
C TYR A 283 -14.58 -0.21 -21.39
N PHE A 284 -13.83 -0.67 -20.38
CA PHE A 284 -13.24 -2.00 -20.39
C PHE A 284 -14.31 -3.09 -20.38
N LYS A 285 -15.36 -2.94 -19.57
CA LYS A 285 -16.51 -3.84 -19.51
C LYS A 285 -17.14 -4.03 -20.89
N ILE A 286 -17.48 -2.92 -21.58
CA ILE A 286 -18.06 -2.94 -22.92
C ILE A 286 -17.09 -3.55 -23.93
N LYS A 287 -15.83 -3.10 -23.94
CA LYS A 287 -14.79 -3.60 -24.84
C LYS A 287 -14.64 -5.11 -24.73
N TYR A 288 -14.70 -5.66 -23.51
CA TYR A 288 -14.50 -7.08 -23.26
C TYR A 288 -15.73 -7.91 -23.55
N LEU A 289 -16.93 -7.44 -23.16
CA LEU A 289 -18.19 -8.07 -23.58
C LEU A 289 -18.28 -8.22 -25.10
N SER A 290 -17.89 -7.18 -25.86
CA SER A 290 -17.94 -7.20 -27.33
C SER A 290 -17.06 -8.27 -27.98
N LYS A 291 -16.05 -8.78 -27.26
CA LYS A 291 -15.10 -9.80 -27.76
C LYS A 291 -15.47 -11.22 -27.33
N LEU A 292 -16.44 -11.39 -26.42
CA LEU A 292 -16.84 -12.69 -25.92
C LEU A 292 -17.82 -13.35 -26.89
N LYS A 293 -17.55 -14.61 -27.23
CA LYS A 293 -18.41 -15.40 -28.11
C LYS A 293 -19.68 -15.92 -27.40
N ASN A 294 -19.64 -16.09 -26.07
CA ASN A 294 -20.75 -16.65 -25.29
C ASN A 294 -21.08 -15.76 -24.08
N GLN A 295 -21.83 -14.68 -24.33
CA GLN A 295 -22.20 -13.70 -23.29
C GLN A 295 -23.23 -14.25 -22.29
N GLU A 296 -24.09 -15.18 -22.72
CA GLU A 296 -25.13 -15.77 -21.86
C GLU A 296 -24.51 -16.62 -20.75
N GLU A 297 -23.51 -17.43 -21.08
CA GLU A 297 -22.78 -18.26 -20.11
C GLU A 297 -22.03 -17.39 -19.09
N LEU A 298 -21.37 -16.32 -19.53
CA LEU A 298 -20.71 -15.37 -18.61
C LEU A 298 -21.73 -14.76 -17.63
N THR A 299 -22.92 -14.39 -18.11
CA THR A 299 -23.96 -13.77 -17.28
C THR A 299 -24.41 -14.68 -16.14
N GLN A 300 -24.48 -16.00 -16.38
CA GLN A 300 -24.80 -16.98 -15.32
C GLN A 300 -23.75 -16.98 -14.20
N TYR A 301 -22.46 -16.87 -14.54
CA TYR A 301 -21.39 -16.78 -13.55
C TYR A 301 -21.38 -15.44 -12.80
N LEU A 302 -21.59 -14.31 -13.49
CA LEU A 302 -21.65 -12.99 -12.85
C LEU A 302 -22.81 -12.91 -11.83
N ASN A 303 -23.93 -13.57 -12.12
CA ASN A 303 -25.09 -13.62 -11.23
C ASN A 303 -24.84 -14.37 -9.91
N THR A 304 -23.71 -15.09 -9.77
CA THR A 304 -23.36 -15.77 -8.51
C THR A 304 -22.98 -14.82 -7.39
N ILE A 305 -22.59 -13.58 -7.70
CA ILE A 305 -22.20 -12.54 -6.73
C ILE A 305 -23.16 -11.33 -6.78
N ASN A 306 -23.82 -11.07 -7.91
CA ASN A 306 -24.62 -9.86 -8.17
C ASN A 306 -25.93 -9.71 -7.37
N ALA A 307 -26.36 -10.68 -6.57
CA ALA A 307 -27.57 -10.51 -5.74
C ALA A 307 -27.45 -9.32 -4.76
N HIS A 308 -26.21 -8.97 -4.36
CA HIS A 308 -25.93 -7.82 -3.51
C HIS A 308 -26.07 -6.47 -4.24
N GLU A 309 -25.62 -6.35 -5.50
CA GLU A 309 -25.75 -5.11 -6.28
C GLU A 309 -27.21 -4.76 -6.60
N ILE A 310 -28.09 -5.75 -6.73
CA ILE A 310 -29.53 -5.53 -6.95
C ILE A 310 -30.18 -4.96 -5.68
N LEU A 311 -29.78 -5.41 -4.49
CA LEU A 311 -30.29 -4.89 -3.22
C LEU A 311 -29.80 -3.47 -2.94
N ASP A 312 -28.54 -3.15 -3.28
CA ASP A 312 -27.95 -1.83 -3.09
C ASP A 312 -28.56 -0.75 -4.01
N ASN A 313 -29.22 -1.14 -5.11
CA ASN A 313 -29.93 -0.22 -6.01
C ASN A 313 -31.44 -0.12 -5.73
N ILE A 314 -31.98 -0.92 -4.80
CA ILE A 314 -33.40 -0.90 -4.41
C ILE A 314 -33.63 -0.09 -3.10
N LEU A 315 -32.56 0.24 -2.37
CA LEU A 315 -32.57 1.08 -1.16
C LEU A 315 -32.00 2.48 -1.43
#